data_AF-A0A1J5IS52-F1
#
_entry.id   AF-A0A1J5IS52-F1
#
_cell.length_a   1.000
_cell.length_b   1.000
_cell.length_c   1.000
_cell.angle_alpha   90.00
_cell.angle_beta   90.00
_cell.angle_gamma   90.00
#
_symmetry.space_group_name_H-M   'P 1'
#
loop_
_entity.id
_entity.type
_entity.pdbx_description
1 polymer ?
#
loop_
_entity_poly.entity_id
_entity_poly.type
_entity_poly.pdbx_seq_one_letter_code
_entity_poly.pdbx_strand_id
1 'polypeptide(L)' 'MNPFRAKRIADHFASVGMFEINNRLHGIEVNYRGQVVYFEEETAFWPFLFSLAQAAHQAGIIAEAEAKLIA' A
#
# COMPACT_ATOMS: atom_id res chain seq x y z
N MET A 1 -12.38 -1.35 -4.32
CA MET A 1 -11.20 -1.72 -5.14
C MET A 1 -11.40 -3.13 -5.66
N ASN A 2 -10.95 -3.46 -6.88
CA ASN A 2 -11.07 -4.82 -7.40
C ASN A 2 -10.10 -5.78 -6.65
N PRO A 3 -10.53 -6.99 -6.23
CA PRO A 3 -9.67 -7.99 -5.58
C PRO A 3 -8.34 -8.29 -6.31
N PHE A 4 -8.33 -8.32 -7.64
CA PHE A 4 -7.10 -8.53 -8.42
C PHE A 4 -6.10 -7.38 -8.25
N ARG A 5 -6.63 -6.15 -8.16
CA ARG A 5 -5.83 -4.94 -7.92
C ARG A 5 -5.26 -4.95 -6.50
N ALA A 6 -6.11 -5.26 -5.52
CA ALA A 6 -5.72 -5.42 -4.12
C ALA A 6 -4.59 -6.45 -3.95
N LYS A 7 -4.72 -7.60 -4.63
CA LYS A 7 -3.69 -8.65 -4.63
C LYS A 7 -2.37 -8.18 -5.25
N ARG A 8 -2.40 -7.53 -6.43
CA ARG A 8 -1.17 -7.02 -7.07
C ARG A 8 -0.44 -6.01 -6.19
N ILE A 9 -1.18 -5.13 -5.52
CA ILE A 9 -0.62 -4.17 -4.56
C ILE A 9 0.04 -4.92 -3.40
N ALA A 10 -0.68 -5.82 -2.73
CA ALA A 10 -0.16 -6.60 -1.61
C ALA A 10 1.12 -7.39 -1.99
N ASP A 11 1.10 -8.10 -3.13
CA ASP A 11 2.22 -8.88 -3.63
C ASP A 11 3.46 -8.01 -3.89
N HIS A 12 3.28 -6.78 -4.39
CA HIS A 12 4.38 -5.85 -4.67
C HIS A 12 5.05 -5.38 -3.37
N PHE A 13 4.23 -4.99 -2.39
CA PHE A 13 4.72 -4.44 -1.13
C PHE A 13 5.23 -5.49 -0.13
N ALA A 14 4.90 -6.77 -0.34
CA ALA A 14 5.48 -7.87 0.44
C ALA A 14 7.03 -7.87 0.43
N SER A 15 7.65 -7.30 -0.61
CA SER A 15 9.11 -7.20 -0.74
C SER A 15 9.74 -5.94 -0.12
N VAL A 16 8.93 -4.94 0.26
CA VAL A 16 9.40 -3.60 0.68
C VAL A 16 9.75 -3.55 2.18
N GLY A 17 9.17 -4.43 3.01
CA GLY A 17 9.54 -4.62 4.42
C GLY A 17 9.27 -3.45 5.37
N MET A 18 8.72 -2.34 4.88
CA MET A 18 8.44 -1.12 5.64
C MET A 18 7.10 -1.19 6.38
N PHE A 19 6.10 -1.80 5.76
CA PHE A 19 4.76 -2.07 6.26
C PHE A 19 4.28 -3.35 5.57
N GLU A 20 3.34 -4.05 6.21
CA GLU A 20 2.70 -5.21 5.62
C GLU A 20 1.43 -4.76 4.92
N ILE A 21 1.26 -5.13 3.66
CA ILE A 21 0.00 -4.92 2.94
C ILE A 21 -0.64 -6.28 2.70
N ASN A 22 -1.83 -6.45 3.28
CA ASN A 22 -2.64 -7.64 3.10
C ASN A 22 -3.80 -7.34 2.14
N ASN A 23 -4.02 -8.22 1.18
CA ASN A 23 -5.23 -8.16 0.37
C ASN A 23 -6.43 -8.70 1.16
N ARG A 24 -7.56 -8.00 1.05
CA ARG A 24 -8.86 -8.46 1.54
C ARG A 24 -9.83 -8.53 0.37
N LEU A 25 -10.98 -9.18 0.57
CA LEU A 25 -11.96 -9.44 -0.49
C LEU A 25 -12.41 -8.16 -1.22
N HIS A 26 -12.44 -7.01 -0.53
CA HIS A 26 -12.94 -5.73 -1.07
C HIS A 26 -11.96 -4.57 -0.93
N GLY A 27 -10.72 -4.83 -0.51
CA GLY A 27 -9.80 -3.76 -0.14
C GLY A 27 -8.40 -4.24 0.20
N ILE A 28 -7.62 -3.33 0.74
CA ILE A 28 -6.27 -3.59 1.26
C ILE A 28 -6.19 -3.14 2.71
N GLU A 29 -5.45 -3.90 3.47
CA GLU A 29 -5.15 -3.64 4.87
C GLU A 29 -3.67 -3.33 4.98
N VAL A 30 -3.33 -2.18 5.53
CA VAL A 30 -1.95 -1.76 5.79
C VAL A 30 -1.68 -1.91 7.28
N ASN A 31 -0.70 -2.72 7.63
CA ASN A 31 -0.18 -2.86 8.98
C ASN A 31 1.17 -2.15 9.07
N TYR A 32 1.24 -1.15 9.94
CA TYR A 32 2.47 -0.42 10.25
C TYR A 32 2.65 -0.32 11.76
N ARG A 33 3.72 -0.94 12.28
CA ARG A 33 4.08 -0.94 13.71
C ARG A 33 2.92 -1.38 14.62
N GLY A 34 2.13 -2.36 14.18
CA GLY A 34 0.98 -2.89 14.92
C GLY A 34 -0.29 -2.05 14.80
N GLN A 35 -0.27 -0.95 14.06
CA GLN A 35 -1.47 -0.19 13.68
C GLN A 35 -1.98 -0.68 12.33
N VAL A 36 -3.27 -0.98 12.27
CA VAL A 36 -3.91 -1.55 11.08
C VAL A 36 -4.93 -0.55 10.54
N VAL A 37 -4.83 -0.26 9.25
CA VAL A 37 -5.77 0.62 8.54
C VAL A 37 -6.27 -0.09 7.29
N TYR A 38 -7.58 -0.07 7.06
CA TYR A 38 -8.23 -0.72 5.94
C TYR A 38 -8.76 0.29 4.92
N PHE A 39 -8.54 0.00 3.64
CA PHE A 39 -8.95 0.83 2.52
C PHE A 39 -9.76 0.02 1.52
N GLU A 40 -11.02 0.43 1.32
CA GLU A 40 -11.88 -0.10 0.25
C GLU A 40 -11.55 0.54 -1.10
N GLU A 41 -10.99 1.74 -1.12
CA GLU A 41 -10.66 2.48 -2.34
C GLU A 41 -9.18 2.86 -2.43
N GLU A 42 -8.64 2.74 -3.65
CA GLU A 42 -7.24 3.06 -3.95
C GLU A 42 -6.94 4.57 -3.85
N THR A 43 -7.97 5.42 -4.03
CA THR A 43 -7.92 6.89 -3.95
C THR A 43 -7.47 7.40 -2.58
N ALA A 44 -7.87 6.75 -1.50
CA ALA A 44 -7.47 7.09 -0.14
C ALA A 44 -6.18 6.37 0.30
N PHE A 45 -5.86 5.25 -0.34
CA PHE A 45 -4.72 4.42 -0.02
C PHE A 45 -3.38 5.06 -0.39
N TRP A 46 -3.23 5.57 -1.61
CA TRP A 46 -1.94 6.15 -2.05
C TRP A 46 -1.51 7.36 -1.20
N PRO A 47 -2.37 8.37 -0.96
CA PRO A 47 -2.00 9.51 -0.11
C PRO A 47 -1.60 9.09 1.31
N PHE A 48 -2.26 8.07 1.86
CA PHE A 48 -1.91 7.51 3.16
C PHE A 48 -0.51 6.89 3.16
N LEU A 49 -0.21 6.04 2.16
CA LEU A 49 1.12 5.44 2.02
C LEU A 49 2.22 6.48 1.82
N PHE A 50 1.99 7.50 1.00
CA PHE A 50 2.94 8.60 0.81
C PHE A 50 3.20 9.35 2.11
N SER A 51 2.17 9.64 2.87
CA SER A 51 2.30 10.33 4.17
C SER A 51 3.13 9.50 5.16
N LEU A 52 2.87 8.20 5.23
CA LEU A 52 3.64 7.25 6.06
C LEU A 52 5.11 7.18 5.63
N ALA A 53 5.35 7.06 4.32
CA ALA A 53 6.70 6.94 3.80
C ALA A 53 7.48 8.25 3.88
N GLN A 54 6.84 9.40 3.75
CA GLN A 54 7.46 10.71 3.95
C GLN A 54 7.91 10.88 5.40
N ALA A 55 7.06 10.50 6.36
CA ALA A 55 7.39 10.55 7.79
C ALA A 55 8.59 9.64 8.15
N ALA A 56 8.84 8.61 7.36
CA ALA A 56 9.95 7.68 7.54
C ALA A 56 11.08 7.85 6.50
N HIS A 57 11.10 8.95 5.74
CA HIS A 57 12.12 9.28 4.72
C HIS A 57 12.28 8.25 3.59
N GLN A 58 11.23 7.49 3.25
CA GLN A 58 11.23 6.47 2.19
C GLN A 58 10.21 6.73 1.08
N ALA A 59 9.78 7.98 0.90
CA ALA A 59 8.78 8.37 -0.12
C ALA A 59 9.14 7.92 -1.56
N GLY A 60 10.44 7.83 -1.88
CA GLY A 60 10.90 7.36 -3.20
C GLY A 60 10.48 5.92 -3.52
N ILE A 61 10.45 5.03 -2.52
CA ILE A 61 10.06 3.63 -2.70
C ILE A 61 8.57 3.52 -3.05
N ILE A 62 7.73 4.37 -2.43
CA ILE A 62 6.29 4.41 -2.72
C ILE A 62 6.02 4.98 -4.10
N ALA A 63 6.72 6.04 -4.50
CA ALA A 63 6.60 6.63 -5.83
C ALA A 63 6.94 5.62 -6.94
N GLU A 64 8.01 4.83 -6.75
CA GLU A 64 8.37 3.77 -7.70
C GLU A 64 7.32 2.65 -7.73
N ALA A 65 6.78 2.27 -6.58
CA ALA A 65 5.76 1.24 -6.49
C ALA A 65 4.45 1.67 -7.17
N GLU A 66 4.00 2.90 -6.93
CA GLU A 66 2.83 3.48 -7.58
C GLU A 66 3.02 3.51 -9.10
N ALA A 67 4.17 3.99 -9.60
CA ALA A 67 4.47 4.04 -11.03
C ALA A 67 4.46 2.65 -11.70
N LYS A 68 5.06 1.63 -11.05
CA LYS A 68 5.08 0.24 -11.54
C LYS A 68 3.70 -0.43 -11.54
N LEU A 69 2.80 0.03 -10.69
CA LEU A 69 1.45 -0.51 -10.58
C LEU A 69 0.44 0.24 -11.46
N ILE A 70 0.68 1.51 -11.81
CA ILE A 70 -0.16 2.25 -12.77
C ILE A 70 0.12 1.83 -14.23
N ALA A 71 1.33 1.37 -14.54
CA ALA A 71 1.71 0.82 -15.85
C ALA A 71 1.11 -0.58 -16.13
#